data_AF-A0A6N8HND3-F1
#
_entry.id   AF-A0A6N8HND3-F1
#
_cell.length_a   1.000
_cell.length_b   1.000
_cell.length_c   1.000
_cell.angle_alpha   90.00
_cell.angle_beta   90.00
_cell.angle_gamma   90.00
#
_symmetry.space_group_name_H-M   'P 1'
#
loop_
_entity.id
_entity.type
_entity.pdbx_description
1 polymer ?
#
loop_
_entity_poly.entity_id
_entity_poly.type
_entity_poly.pdbx_seq_one_letter_code
_entity_poly.pdbx_strand_id
1 'polypeptide(L)'
;MDDRTKGLLGYWLNAIGQTMSAVAATPALVKDAKMRTQLELWGNVLQSTGSALITDSEEGSFLEKTGAHLGSIGNAVSAMGVLAPASETVKAEIGKKGNLISTLGAGVLLPDAWEEGFTLESFLDVYGQFLSAIKIKGVDEELVDMIAEWSQAIASVLALQNAINSETEQPSYERG
;
A
#
# COMPACT_ATOMS: atom_id res chain seq x y z
N MET A 1 2.22 -23.41 1.32
CA MET A 1 1.76 -22.62 0.16
C MET A 1 2.99 -22.35 -0.66
N ASP A 2 2.97 -22.64 -1.95
CA ASP A 2 4.05 -22.28 -2.86
C ASP A 2 4.16 -20.75 -3.00
N ASP A 3 5.32 -20.27 -3.41
CA ASP A 3 5.60 -18.84 -3.45
C ASP A 3 4.70 -18.10 -4.46
N ARG A 4 4.33 -18.74 -5.57
CA ARG A 4 3.38 -18.17 -6.52
C ARG A 4 2.01 -17.91 -5.89
N THR A 5 1.39 -18.93 -5.28
CA THR A 5 0.09 -18.77 -4.61
C THR A 5 0.18 -17.73 -3.48
N LYS A 6 1.31 -17.69 -2.77
CA LYS A 6 1.59 -16.71 -1.71
C LYS A 6 1.62 -15.28 -2.26
N GLY A 7 2.35 -15.04 -3.34
CA GLY A 7 2.46 -13.74 -3.99
C GLY A 7 1.11 -13.25 -4.52
N LEU A 8 0.37 -14.12 -5.24
CA LEU A 8 -0.95 -13.77 -5.77
C LEU A 8 -1.93 -13.41 -4.64
N LEU A 9 -1.97 -14.18 -3.55
CA LEU A 9 -2.77 -13.84 -2.37
C LEU A 9 -2.33 -12.49 -1.79
N GLY A 10 -1.03 -12.24 -1.74
CA GLY A 10 -0.47 -10.97 -1.28
C GLY A 10 -0.95 -9.78 -2.10
N TYR A 11 -0.88 -9.86 -3.44
CA TYR A 11 -1.38 -8.82 -4.35
C TYR A 11 -2.89 -8.58 -4.19
N TRP A 12 -3.69 -9.64 -4.01
CA TRP A 12 -5.12 -9.51 -3.73
C TRP A 12 -5.40 -8.76 -2.43
N LEU A 13 -4.73 -9.15 -1.35
CA LEU A 13 -4.90 -8.50 -0.05
C LEU A 13 -4.49 -7.04 -0.11
N ASN A 14 -3.39 -6.73 -0.80
CA ASN A 14 -2.92 -5.36 -0.96
C ASN A 14 -3.93 -4.50 -1.76
N ALA A 15 -4.43 -5.00 -2.90
CA ALA A 15 -5.42 -4.29 -3.71
C ALA A 15 -6.74 -4.03 -2.96
N ILE A 16 -7.25 -5.03 -2.23
CA ILE A 16 -8.45 -4.86 -1.40
C ILE A 16 -8.19 -3.84 -0.29
N GLY A 17 -7.07 -3.99 0.42
CA GLY A 17 -6.71 -3.14 1.54
C GLY A 17 -6.56 -1.68 1.13
N GLN A 18 -5.88 -1.41 0.01
CA GLN A 18 -5.71 -0.05 -0.50
C GLN A 18 -7.04 0.56 -0.96
N THR A 19 -7.89 -0.23 -1.60
CA THR A 19 -9.23 0.22 -1.98
C THR A 19 -10.07 0.60 -0.75
N MET A 20 -9.97 -0.17 0.34
CA MET A 20 -10.66 0.16 1.60
C MET A 20 -10.16 1.49 2.18
N SER A 21 -8.84 1.73 2.21
CA SER A 21 -8.25 2.99 2.67
C SER A 21 -8.68 4.17 1.79
N ALA A 22 -8.71 4.01 0.46
CA ALA A 22 -9.20 5.04 -0.47
C ALA A 22 -10.68 5.39 -0.26
N VAL A 23 -11.53 4.38 -0.01
CA VAL A 23 -12.93 4.61 0.34
C VAL A 23 -13.06 5.32 1.69
N ALA A 24 -12.23 4.97 2.68
CA ALA A 24 -12.20 5.65 3.99
C ALA A 24 -11.79 7.12 3.86
N ALA A 25 -10.81 7.42 3.01
CA ALA A 25 -10.32 8.76 2.70
C ALA A 25 -11.27 9.58 1.81
N THR A 26 -12.45 9.05 1.45
CA THR A 26 -13.45 9.76 0.64
C THR A 26 -14.72 10.06 1.47
N PRO A 27 -14.79 11.19 2.20
CA PRO A 27 -15.94 11.53 3.05
C PRO A 27 -17.29 11.55 2.33
N ALA A 28 -17.30 11.88 1.03
CA ALA A 28 -18.50 11.87 0.21
C ALA A 28 -19.09 10.46 0.02
N LEU A 29 -18.25 9.41 0.06
CA LEU A 29 -18.67 8.01 -0.06
C LEU A 29 -19.04 7.41 1.31
N VAL A 30 -18.32 7.75 2.37
CA VAL A 30 -18.55 7.23 3.72
C VAL A 30 -18.69 8.36 4.74
N LYS A 31 -19.93 8.74 5.03
CA LYS A 31 -20.24 9.83 5.96
C LYS A 31 -20.04 9.45 7.43
N ASP A 32 -20.15 8.17 7.76
CA ASP A 32 -20.00 7.69 9.13
C ASP A 32 -18.51 7.63 9.51
N ALA A 33 -18.12 8.41 10.53
CA ALA A 33 -16.73 8.50 10.96
C ALA A 33 -16.21 7.16 11.51
N LYS A 34 -17.03 6.40 12.22
CA LYS A 34 -16.64 5.09 12.76
C LYS A 34 -16.37 4.10 11.64
N MET A 35 -17.20 4.08 10.60
CA MET A 35 -17.01 3.25 9.42
C MET A 35 -15.73 3.61 8.67
N ARG A 36 -15.42 4.91 8.50
CA ARG A 36 -14.14 5.35 7.92
C ARG A 36 -12.95 4.80 8.70
N THR A 37 -12.96 4.96 10.02
CA THR A 37 -11.89 4.42 10.88
C THR A 37 -11.75 2.89 10.78
N GLN A 38 -12.86 2.16 10.64
CA GLN A 38 -12.81 0.70 10.45
C GLN A 38 -12.27 0.30 9.08
N LEU A 39 -12.65 1.02 8.03
CA LEU A 39 -12.14 0.79 6.68
C LEU A 39 -10.64 1.08 6.59
N GLU A 40 -10.18 2.17 7.19
CA GLU A 40 -8.76 2.52 7.29
C GLU A 40 -7.97 1.46 8.08
N LEU A 41 -8.49 1.01 9.23
CA LEU A 41 -7.85 -0.03 10.04
C LEU A 41 -7.68 -1.33 9.24
N TRP A 42 -8.76 -1.86 8.66
CA TRP A 42 -8.70 -3.11 7.92
C TRP A 42 -7.94 -2.96 6.60
N GLY A 43 -8.01 -1.78 5.97
CA GLY A 43 -7.18 -1.43 4.83
C GLY A 43 -5.70 -1.60 5.12
N ASN A 44 -5.21 -0.94 6.19
CA ASN A 44 -3.83 -1.03 6.63
C ASN A 44 -3.40 -2.46 7.02
N VAL A 45 -4.27 -3.22 7.70
CA VAL A 45 -3.99 -4.62 8.07
C VAL A 45 -3.83 -5.50 6.83
N LEU A 46 -4.73 -5.37 5.85
CA LEU A 46 -4.70 -6.16 4.63
C LEU A 46 -3.50 -5.80 3.75
N GLN A 47 -3.17 -4.51 3.62
CA GLN A 47 -1.97 -4.07 2.92
C GLN A 47 -0.69 -4.58 3.58
N SER A 48 -0.56 -4.41 4.91
CA SER A 48 0.61 -4.89 5.66
C SER A 48 0.84 -6.39 5.49
N THR A 49 -0.25 -7.17 5.58
CA THR A 49 -0.22 -8.62 5.38
C THR A 49 0.10 -8.97 3.92
N GLY A 50 -0.51 -8.27 2.97
CA GLY A 50 -0.33 -8.47 1.54
C GLY A 50 1.12 -8.23 1.11
N SER A 51 1.68 -7.08 1.49
CA SER A 51 3.08 -6.74 1.24
C SER A 51 4.06 -7.73 1.85
N ALA A 52 3.78 -8.22 3.06
CA ALA A 52 4.61 -9.25 3.69
C ALA A 52 4.60 -10.57 2.90
N LEU A 53 3.44 -10.99 2.40
CA LEU A 53 3.31 -12.19 1.57
C LEU A 53 4.02 -12.05 0.22
N ILE A 54 3.88 -10.91 -0.45
CA ILE A 54 4.58 -10.61 -1.72
C ILE A 54 6.09 -10.67 -1.50
N THR A 55 6.60 -9.99 -0.48
CA THR A 55 8.03 -9.95 -0.17
C THR A 55 8.61 -11.33 0.15
N ASP A 56 7.84 -12.16 0.86
CA ASP A 56 8.22 -13.54 1.21
C ASP A 56 8.08 -14.51 0.03
N SER A 57 7.40 -14.12 -1.05
CA SER A 57 7.28 -14.92 -2.28
C SER A 57 8.29 -14.58 -3.37
N GLU A 58 8.84 -13.35 -3.38
CA GLU A 58 9.64 -12.87 -4.50
C GLU A 58 11.15 -12.99 -4.23
N GLU A 59 11.91 -13.38 -5.26
CA GLU A 59 13.38 -13.33 -5.27
C GLU A 59 13.89 -11.94 -5.69
N GLY A 60 13.22 -10.88 -5.22
CA GLY A 60 13.57 -9.49 -5.53
C GLY A 60 14.95 -9.06 -5.02
N SER A 61 15.41 -7.92 -5.54
CA SER A 61 16.61 -7.21 -5.13
C SER A 61 16.63 -6.92 -3.62
N PHE A 62 17.81 -6.63 -3.07
CA PHE A 62 17.90 -6.21 -1.66
C PHE A 62 17.09 -4.93 -1.40
N LEU A 63 17.08 -3.99 -2.35
CA LEU A 63 16.33 -2.73 -2.22
C LEU A 63 14.83 -2.97 -2.32
N GLU A 64 14.39 -3.83 -3.24
CA GLU A 64 13.00 -4.28 -3.37
C GLU A 64 12.45 -4.86 -2.07
N LYS A 65 13.17 -5.84 -1.52
CA LYS A 65 12.78 -6.48 -0.25
C LYS A 65 12.78 -5.48 0.91
N THR A 66 13.76 -4.60 0.97
CA THR A 66 13.85 -3.57 2.02
C THR A 66 12.70 -2.57 1.92
N GLY A 67 12.41 -2.07 0.71
CA GLY A 67 11.32 -1.13 0.46
C GLY A 67 9.97 -1.73 0.81
N ALA A 68 9.71 -2.97 0.38
CA ALA A 68 8.47 -3.67 0.68
C ALA A 68 8.29 -3.97 2.18
N HIS A 69 9.36 -4.35 2.89
CA HIS A 69 9.31 -4.49 4.35
C HIS A 69 9.01 -3.18 5.07
N LEU A 70 9.62 -2.07 4.64
CA LEU A 70 9.32 -0.75 5.20
C LEU A 70 7.86 -0.35 4.95
N GLY A 71 7.33 -0.59 3.74
CA GLY A 71 5.90 -0.43 3.43
C GLY A 71 5.00 -1.23 4.37
N SER A 72 5.30 -2.53 4.56
CA SER A 72 4.54 -3.40 5.46
C SER A 72 4.57 -2.93 6.92
N ILE A 73 5.74 -2.49 7.41
CA ILE A 73 5.92 -1.94 8.75
C ILE A 73 5.15 -0.63 8.91
N GLY A 74 5.23 0.27 7.93
CA GLY A 74 4.51 1.54 7.96
C GLY A 74 3.00 1.34 8.07
N ASN A 75 2.44 0.42 7.27
CA ASN A 75 1.03 0.05 7.33
C ASN A 75 0.64 -0.59 8.68
N ALA A 76 1.50 -1.44 9.23
CA ALA A 76 1.28 -2.00 10.58
C ALA A 76 1.27 -0.90 11.66
N VAL A 77 2.17 0.08 11.55
CA VAL A 77 2.21 1.25 12.45
C VAL A 77 0.95 2.10 12.31
N SER A 78 0.46 2.34 11.09
CA SER A 78 -0.79 3.06 10.87
C SER A 78 -2.00 2.34 11.48
N ALA A 79 -2.09 1.01 11.34
CA ALA A 79 -3.10 0.20 12.01
C ALA A 79 -3.00 0.29 13.55
N MET A 80 -1.78 0.26 14.11
CA MET A 80 -1.57 0.49 15.54
C MET A 80 -2.03 1.88 15.98
N GLY A 81 -1.88 2.90 15.13
CA GLY A 81 -2.37 4.25 15.39
C GLY A 81 -3.88 4.28 15.64
N VAL A 82 -4.66 3.49 14.88
CA VAL A 82 -6.11 3.38 15.09
C VAL A 82 -6.46 2.65 16.39
N LEU A 83 -5.73 1.58 16.71
CA LEU A 83 -6.00 0.71 17.86
C LEU A 83 -5.44 1.24 19.19
N ALA A 84 -4.50 2.18 19.15
CA ALA A 84 -3.80 2.65 20.33
C ALA A 84 -4.79 3.19 21.40
N PRO A 85 -4.65 2.79 22.68
CA PRO A 85 -5.45 3.34 23.78
C PRO A 85 -4.93 4.73 24.18
N ALA A 86 -4.91 5.65 23.22
CA ALA A 86 -4.36 6.99 23.34
C ALA A 86 -5.35 8.07 22.85
N SER A 87 -5.00 9.35 23.02
CA SER A 87 -5.81 10.45 22.51
C SER A 87 -5.80 10.49 20.98
N GLU A 88 -6.83 11.06 20.37
CA GLU A 88 -6.95 11.18 18.90
C GLU A 88 -5.74 11.89 18.27
N THR A 89 -5.16 12.88 18.97
CA THR A 89 -3.91 13.53 18.52
C THR A 89 -2.74 12.56 18.43
N VAL A 90 -2.58 11.69 19.43
CA VAL A 90 -1.49 10.68 19.46
C VAL A 90 -1.74 9.60 18.40
N LYS A 91 -2.99 9.15 18.24
CA LYS A 91 -3.37 8.20 17.19
C LYS A 91 -3.03 8.72 15.80
N ALA A 92 -3.43 9.97 15.51
CA ALA A 92 -3.12 10.62 14.24
C ALA A 92 -1.60 10.79 14.02
N GLU A 93 -0.83 11.08 15.07
CA GLU A 93 0.63 11.15 14.98
C GLU A 93 1.26 9.79 14.67
N ILE A 94 0.76 8.71 15.27
CA ILE A 94 1.21 7.34 14.97
C ILE A 94 0.89 6.99 13.51
N GLY A 95 -0.32 7.30 13.03
CA GLY A 95 -0.69 7.13 11.61
C GLY A 95 0.26 7.86 10.66
N LYS A 96 0.57 9.13 10.94
CA LYS A 96 1.54 9.91 10.16
C LYS A 96 2.94 9.28 10.15
N LYS A 97 3.38 8.73 11.28
CA LYS A 97 4.67 8.00 11.35
C LYS A 97 4.63 6.71 10.52
N GLY A 98 3.52 6.00 10.52
CA GLY A 98 3.32 4.84 9.64
C GLY A 98 3.45 5.22 8.17
N ASN A 99 2.72 6.22 7.70
CA ASN A 99 2.78 6.71 6.32
C ASN A 99 4.20 7.18 5.93
N LEU A 100 4.90 7.86 6.84
CA LEU A 100 6.30 8.26 6.61
C LEU A 100 7.22 7.05 6.43
N ILE A 101 7.06 5.99 7.23
CA ILE A 101 7.84 4.76 7.07
C ILE A 101 7.53 4.09 5.73
N SER A 102 6.25 4.02 5.34
CA SER A 102 5.86 3.48 4.02
C SER A 102 6.46 4.29 2.87
N THR A 103 6.46 5.62 2.99
CA THR A 103 7.07 6.53 2.00
C THR A 103 8.59 6.33 1.90
N LEU A 104 9.27 6.10 3.02
CA LEU A 104 10.68 5.73 3.00
C LEU A 104 10.90 4.41 2.26
N GLY A 105 9.99 3.44 2.44
CA GLY A 105 9.97 2.19 1.69
C GLY A 105 9.89 2.42 0.18
N ALA A 106 8.91 3.20 -0.27
CA ALA A 106 8.77 3.56 -1.69
C ALA A 106 10.00 4.32 -2.22
N GLY A 107 10.59 5.19 -1.40
CA GLY A 107 11.81 5.93 -1.74
C GLY A 107 13.03 5.04 -1.98
N VAL A 108 13.15 3.93 -1.25
CA VAL A 108 14.24 2.94 -1.42
C VAL A 108 14.16 2.22 -2.77
N LEU A 109 12.96 2.14 -3.37
CA LEU A 109 12.72 1.50 -4.68
C LEU A 109 13.04 2.41 -5.88
N LEU A 110 13.21 3.72 -5.65
CA LEU A 110 13.42 4.68 -6.73
C LEU A 110 14.64 4.40 -7.62
N PRO A 111 15.80 3.95 -7.10
CA PRO A 111 16.94 3.60 -7.94
C PRO A 111 16.62 2.47 -8.93
N ASP A 112 16.01 1.39 -8.46
CA ASP A 112 15.64 0.23 -9.29
C ASP A 112 14.62 0.66 -10.36
N ALA A 113 13.58 1.42 -9.96
CA ALA A 113 12.59 1.98 -10.90
C ALA A 113 13.19 2.94 -11.94
N TRP A 114 14.28 3.64 -11.60
CA TRP A 114 14.98 4.52 -12.52
C TRP A 114 15.78 3.74 -13.57
N GLU A 115 16.40 2.63 -13.19
CA GLU A 115 17.16 1.77 -14.10
C GLU A 115 16.25 0.99 -15.05
N GLU A 116 15.14 0.46 -14.53
CA GLU A 116 14.20 -0.38 -15.30
C GLU A 116 13.16 0.43 -16.08
N GLY A 117 12.93 1.68 -15.68
CA GLY A 117 11.96 2.60 -16.26
C GLY A 117 10.64 2.63 -15.48
N PHE A 118 10.11 3.85 -15.28
CA PHE A 118 8.86 4.04 -14.55
C PHE A 118 7.66 3.47 -15.31
N THR A 119 6.95 2.53 -14.68
CA THR A 119 5.63 2.08 -15.10
C THR A 119 4.56 3.00 -14.52
N LEU A 120 3.33 2.92 -15.05
CA LEU A 120 2.21 3.66 -14.47
C LEU A 120 1.93 3.21 -13.03
N GLU A 121 2.09 1.91 -12.76
CA GLU A 121 1.98 1.31 -11.44
C GLU A 121 2.95 1.95 -10.46
N SER A 122 4.26 1.91 -10.77
CA SER A 122 5.29 2.46 -9.87
C SER A 122 5.18 3.97 -9.71
N PHE A 123 4.79 4.69 -10.77
CA PHE A 123 4.51 6.11 -10.67
C PHE A 123 3.36 6.42 -9.70
N LEU A 124 2.23 5.73 -9.82
CA LEU A 124 1.04 5.99 -9.01
C LEU A 124 1.25 5.62 -7.53
N ASP A 125 1.94 4.51 -7.27
CA ASP A 125 2.28 4.10 -5.90
C ASP A 125 3.19 5.13 -5.23
N VAL A 126 4.34 5.41 -5.84
CA VAL A 126 5.30 6.40 -5.33
C VAL A 126 4.64 7.77 -5.15
N TYR A 127 3.89 8.24 -6.15
CA TYR A 127 3.20 9.53 -6.10
C TYR A 127 2.21 9.60 -4.93
N GLY A 128 1.39 8.56 -4.77
CA GLY A 128 0.43 8.50 -3.68
C GLY A 128 1.09 8.45 -2.31
N GLN A 129 2.13 7.62 -2.13
CA GLN A 129 2.90 7.54 -0.88
C GLN A 129 3.47 8.92 -0.50
N PHE A 130 4.08 9.61 -1.45
CA PHE A 130 4.59 10.97 -1.22
C PHE A 130 3.50 11.95 -0.82
N LEU A 131 2.33 11.92 -1.46
CA LEU A 131 1.21 12.77 -1.08
C LEU A 131 0.72 12.50 0.35
N SER A 132 0.59 11.23 0.74
CA SER A 132 0.17 10.82 2.10
C SER A 132 1.12 11.27 3.20
N ALA A 133 2.38 11.59 2.87
CA ALA A 133 3.40 12.02 3.83
C ALA A 133 3.54 13.54 3.98
N ILE A 134 3.03 14.33 3.03
CA ILE A 134 3.27 15.78 3.00
C ILE A 134 2.01 16.58 3.30
N LYS A 135 2.20 17.73 3.95
CA LYS A 135 1.15 18.75 4.09
C LYS A 135 1.37 19.86 3.07
N ILE A 136 0.44 20.03 2.14
CA ILE A 136 0.50 21.07 1.12
C ILE A 136 -0.25 22.32 1.63
N LYS A 137 0.50 23.40 1.88
CA LYS A 137 -0.08 24.64 2.40
C LYS A 137 -1.06 25.24 1.39
N GLY A 138 -2.29 25.51 1.85
CA GLY A 138 -3.34 26.13 1.03
C GLY A 138 -4.13 25.14 0.17
N VAL A 139 -3.90 23.83 0.33
CA VAL A 139 -4.70 22.76 -0.28
C VAL A 139 -5.45 22.01 0.82
N ASP A 140 -6.64 21.53 0.51
CA ASP A 140 -7.45 20.72 1.42
C ASP A 140 -6.77 19.38 1.70
N GLU A 141 -6.53 19.08 2.99
CA GLU A 141 -5.86 17.85 3.44
C GLU A 141 -6.72 16.62 3.10
N GLU A 142 -8.05 16.70 3.20
CA GLU A 142 -8.93 15.58 2.83
C GLU A 142 -8.88 15.30 1.33
N LEU A 143 -8.75 16.33 0.49
CA LEU A 143 -8.59 16.16 -0.95
C LEU A 143 -7.25 15.52 -1.30
N VAL A 144 -6.17 15.91 -0.63
CA VAL A 144 -4.83 15.35 -0.84
C VAL A 144 -4.81 13.89 -0.42
N ASP A 145 -5.32 13.57 0.77
CA ASP A 145 -5.41 12.20 1.28
C ASP A 145 -6.24 11.31 0.35
N MET A 146 -7.38 11.81 -0.14
CA MET A 146 -8.20 11.10 -1.11
C MET A 146 -7.42 10.79 -2.40
N ILE A 147 -6.72 11.77 -2.99
CA ILE A 147 -5.94 11.56 -4.21
C ILE A 147 -4.80 10.57 -3.97
N ALA A 148 -4.13 10.69 -2.83
CA ALA A 148 -3.03 9.83 -2.44
C ALA A 148 -3.45 8.36 -2.36
N GLU A 149 -4.53 8.08 -1.62
CA GLU A 149 -5.04 6.73 -1.41
C GLU A 149 -5.62 6.12 -2.70
N TRP A 150 -6.33 6.89 -3.52
CA TRP A 150 -6.83 6.39 -4.81
C TRP A 150 -5.70 6.13 -5.81
N SER A 151 -4.62 6.91 -5.79
CA SER A 151 -3.44 6.65 -6.63
C SER A 151 -2.81 5.31 -6.27
N GLN A 152 -2.59 5.07 -4.99
CA GLN A 152 -2.07 3.79 -4.49
C GLN A 152 -3.04 2.64 -4.78
N ALA A 153 -4.36 2.85 -4.64
CA ALA A 153 -5.35 1.81 -4.91
C ALA A 153 -5.33 1.35 -6.36
N ILE A 154 -5.20 2.30 -7.30
CA ILE A 154 -5.05 1.99 -8.72
C ILE A 154 -3.73 1.25 -8.96
N ALA A 155 -2.62 1.68 -8.35
CA ALA A 155 -1.34 0.99 -8.45
C ALA A 155 -1.44 -0.47 -7.98
N SER A 156 -2.00 -0.73 -6.80
CA SER A 156 -2.17 -2.09 -6.27
C SER A 156 -3.05 -2.98 -7.16
N VAL A 157 -4.05 -2.41 -7.84
CA VAL A 157 -4.86 -3.15 -8.83
C VAL A 157 -4.07 -3.47 -10.10
N LEU A 158 -3.24 -2.54 -10.58
CA LEU A 158 -2.34 -2.79 -11.71
C LEU A 158 -1.31 -3.87 -11.39
N ALA A 159 -0.71 -3.82 -10.19
CA ALA A 159 0.22 -4.83 -9.69
C ALA A 159 -0.43 -6.22 -9.66
N LEU A 160 -1.66 -6.31 -9.12
CA LEU A 160 -2.44 -7.54 -9.15
C LEU A 160 -2.73 -8.02 -10.57
N GLN A 161 -3.10 -7.13 -11.48
CA GLN A 161 -3.34 -7.48 -12.88
C GLN A 161 -2.06 -8.03 -13.54
N ASN A 162 -0.91 -7.42 -13.29
CA ASN A 162 0.38 -7.87 -13.79
C ASN A 162 0.74 -9.26 -13.24
N ALA A 163 0.51 -9.49 -11.95
CA ALA A 163 0.69 -10.81 -11.33
C ALA A 163 -0.24 -11.88 -11.94
N ILE A 164 -1.51 -11.56 -12.22
CA ILE A 164 -2.43 -12.50 -12.88
C ILE A 164 -2.01 -12.76 -14.34
N ASN A 165 -1.56 -11.75 -15.06
CA ASN A 165 -1.18 -11.92 -16.46
C ASN A 165 0.08 -12.80 -16.61
N SER A 166 1.08 -12.62 -15.72
CA SER A 166 2.27 -13.47 -15.71
C SER A 166 1.93 -14.94 -15.44
N GLU A 167 0.84 -15.23 -14.70
CA GLU A 167 0.32 -16.59 -14.53
C GLU A 167 -0.22 -17.22 -15.82
N THR A 168 -0.80 -16.42 -16.70
CA THR A 168 -1.43 -16.89 -17.94
C THR A 168 -0.42 -17.16 -19.06
N GLU A 169 0.75 -16.52 -19.00
CA GLU A 169 1.81 -16.63 -20.02
C GLU A 169 2.78 -17.79 -19.76
N GLN A 170 2.81 -18.40 -18.56
CA GLN A 170 3.67 -19.56 -18.27
C GLN A 170 3.14 -20.87 -18.90
N PRO A 171 3.94 -21.61 -19.71
CA PRO A 171 3.52 -22.86 -20.34
C PRO A 171 3.10 -23.93 -19.32
N SER A 172 2.07 -24.71 -19.68
CA SER A 172 1.46 -25.76 -18.84
C SER A 172 2.40 -26.89 -18.38
N TYR A 173 3.65 -26.94 -18.84
CA TYR A 173 4.60 -28.00 -18.51
C TYR A 173 5.48 -27.72 -17.28
N GLU A 174 5.44 -26.50 -16.73
CA GLU A 174 6.14 -26.14 -15.49
C GLU A 174 5.24 -26.20 -14.24
N ARG A 175 3.96 -26.59 -14.41
CA ARG A 175 3.00 -26.79 -13.32
C ARG A 175 3.05 -28.23 -12.75
N GLY A 176 4.26 -28.76 -12.58
CA GLY A 176 4.53 -30.13 -12.08
C GLY A 176 5.02 -30.12 -10.64
#